data_AF-A0A7V1L2X9-F1
#
_entry.id   AF-A0A7V1L2X9-F1
#
_cell.length_a   1.000
_cell.length_b   1.000
_cell.length_c   1.000
_cell.angle_alpha   90.00
_cell.angle_beta   90.00
_cell.angle_gamma   90.00
#
_symmetry.space_group_name_H-M   'P 1'
#
loop_
_entity.id
_entity.type
_entity.pdbx_description
1 polymer ?
#
loop_
_entity_poly.entity_id
_entity_poly.type
_entity_poly.pdbx_seq_one_letter_code
_entity_poly.pdbx_strand_id
1 'polypeptide(L)'
;MIFEKFGKKRESAPPHQATPTDDSVSISRRNFLKKTGLFISGAVVGEHESEKFLKKIFKVPSAEVSPKEAVKIMPHKEKHVSAHSPEALSEPSPEVSTETSKESSPLDAYSFLDGQIHPVAIPTGELAGNTFSDLYAMYLGMPNGTVVPETLHVDFKENLATLWRKKFNLPARSHDERVEREQLQFLEEHHNLMNLAEYVYRSYDAKSPNTMTLEEYRNDVVGAVEKSRKVFVDTLPLVPTSASEDGVFSKDKISLISKMGESLTADTLMSLSFTELMPLDKGSANAQVFGFLLRNAGVDFIDRIPSVYDMLESFGPYQITPDALSPKSAGSWATQVLSALPLGFMPWNVDELLRGKENIAAYTLAMLNIAQFIGTRNSAQLKCLSEVMHTLPSTQRAKAVLSFVAAAHHRPHEAYDAFDAFIWSMYVERAHSFREEDILRHIPTKDLREYTGKALANYRFLASGASVNNST
;
A
#
# COMPACT_ATOMS: atom_id res chain seq x y z
N MET A 1 -59.03 -19.75 -1.22
CA MET A 1 -58.28 -18.74 -0.44
C MET A 1 -57.18 -19.50 0.28
N ILE A 2 -55.99 -19.67 -0.29
CA ILE A 2 -54.92 -18.69 -0.51
C ILE A 2 -54.41 -18.09 0.81
N PHE A 3 -53.35 -18.66 1.40
CA PHE A 3 -52.00 -18.10 1.33
C PHE A 3 -50.96 -18.98 2.04
N GLU A 4 -49.95 -19.43 1.30
CA GLU A 4 -48.65 -19.81 1.87
C GLU A 4 -47.94 -18.56 2.39
N LYS A 5 -47.13 -18.66 3.46
CA LYS A 5 -46.14 -17.62 3.77
C LYS A 5 -44.80 -18.21 4.19
N PHE A 6 -43.82 -17.93 3.33
CA PHE A 6 -42.41 -18.28 3.44
C PHE A 6 -41.78 -17.87 4.77
N GLY A 7 -41.12 -18.82 5.44
CA GLY A 7 -40.11 -18.53 6.44
C GLY A 7 -38.76 -18.23 5.77
N LYS A 8 -38.44 -16.95 5.51
CA LYS A 8 -37.08 -16.57 5.15
C LYS A 8 -36.18 -16.65 6.38
N LYS A 9 -35.18 -17.54 6.37
CA LYS A 9 -34.00 -17.40 7.25
C LYS A 9 -33.39 -16.02 7.01
N ARG A 10 -33.10 -15.27 8.08
CA ARG A 10 -32.18 -14.14 8.00
C ARG A 10 -30.77 -14.73 7.98
N GLU A 11 -30.11 -14.63 6.83
CA GLU A 11 -28.65 -14.72 6.80
C GLU A 11 -28.09 -13.52 7.57
N SER A 12 -27.23 -13.78 8.53
CA SER A 12 -26.45 -12.75 9.20
C SER A 12 -25.38 -12.24 8.25
N ALA A 13 -25.33 -10.92 8.02
CA ALA A 13 -24.27 -10.31 7.24
C ALA A 13 -22.89 -10.65 7.86
N PRO A 14 -21.87 -10.95 7.04
CA PRO A 14 -20.52 -11.20 7.53
C PRO A 14 -19.93 -9.93 8.18
N PRO A 15 -18.93 -10.08 9.08
CA PRO A 15 -18.23 -8.93 9.66
C PRO A 15 -17.49 -8.18 8.55
N HIS A 16 -17.94 -6.97 8.24
CA HIS A 16 -17.24 -6.08 7.32
C HIS A 16 -15.83 -5.79 7.84
N GLN A 17 -14.82 -5.79 6.96
CA GLN A 17 -13.60 -5.03 7.24
C GLN A 17 -13.99 -3.56 7.42
N ALA A 18 -13.30 -2.86 8.34
CA ALA A 18 -13.52 -1.45 8.62
C ALA A 18 -12.91 -0.54 7.52
N THR A 19 -13.24 -0.83 6.26
CA THR A 19 -12.93 -0.01 5.09
C THR A 19 -14.19 0.81 4.79
N PRO A 20 -14.14 2.15 4.83
CA PRO A 20 -15.34 2.98 4.73
C PRO A 20 -16.00 2.86 3.35
N THR A 21 -17.32 2.65 3.35
CA THR A 21 -18.09 2.46 2.11
C THR A 21 -18.10 3.72 1.22
N ASP A 22 -17.99 3.48 -0.09
CA ASP A 22 -17.67 4.44 -1.16
C ASP A 22 -18.54 5.72 -1.17
N ASP A 23 -19.82 5.59 -0.83
CA ASP A 23 -20.81 6.68 -0.86
C ASP A 23 -20.47 7.83 0.11
N SER A 24 -19.89 7.53 1.27
CA SER A 24 -19.53 8.55 2.26
C SER A 24 -18.22 9.27 1.92
N VAL A 25 -17.27 8.53 1.35
CA VAL A 25 -15.92 9.00 1.01
C VAL A 25 -15.95 9.88 -0.24
N SER A 26 -16.70 9.45 -1.27
CA SER A 26 -16.77 10.16 -2.55
C SER A 26 -17.46 11.53 -2.44
N ILE A 27 -18.53 11.66 -1.63
CA ILE A 27 -19.26 12.93 -1.45
C ILE A 27 -18.40 13.95 -0.70
N SER A 28 -17.72 13.54 0.37
CA SER A 28 -16.87 14.44 1.15
C SER A 28 -15.62 14.88 0.38
N ARG A 29 -14.93 13.95 -0.32
CA ARG A 29 -13.81 14.28 -1.23
C ARG A 29 -14.24 15.17 -2.40
N ARG A 30 -15.38 14.91 -3.07
CA ARG A 30 -15.90 15.77 -4.16
C ARG A 30 -16.27 17.18 -3.69
N ASN A 31 -16.82 17.34 -2.49
CA ASN A 31 -17.16 18.65 -1.95
C ASN A 31 -15.92 19.48 -1.56
N PHE A 32 -14.85 18.82 -1.10
CA PHE A 32 -13.54 19.45 -0.93
C PHE A 32 -12.96 19.90 -2.27
N LEU A 33 -12.93 19.02 -3.28
CA LEU A 33 -12.41 19.31 -4.62
C LEU A 33 -13.21 20.40 -5.37
N LYS A 34 -14.53 20.50 -5.17
CA LYS A 34 -15.33 21.61 -5.71
C LYS A 34 -15.00 22.96 -5.07
N LYS A 35 -14.58 23.00 -3.80
CA LYS A 35 -14.14 24.24 -3.13
C LYS A 35 -12.74 24.69 -3.56
N THR A 36 -11.83 23.78 -3.86
CA THR A 36 -10.49 24.11 -4.35
C THR A 36 -10.44 24.35 -5.85
N GLY A 37 -11.24 23.63 -6.64
CA GLY A 37 -11.32 23.79 -8.10
C GLY A 37 -11.87 25.14 -8.56
N LEU A 38 -12.75 25.79 -7.77
CA LEU A 38 -13.34 27.09 -8.10
C LEU A 38 -12.32 28.25 -8.14
N PHE A 39 -11.09 28.05 -7.67
CA PHE A 39 -10.02 29.05 -7.69
C PHE A 39 -9.04 28.91 -8.87
N ILE A 40 -9.16 27.87 -9.71
CA ILE A 40 -8.22 27.58 -10.80
C ILE A 40 -8.85 27.78 -12.19
N SER A 41 -10.18 27.85 -12.31
CA SER A 41 -10.90 28.16 -13.56
C SER A 41 -10.84 29.66 -13.93
N GLY A 42 -9.65 30.25 -13.98
CA GLY A 42 -9.48 31.71 -14.05
C GLY A 42 -8.16 32.25 -14.62
N ALA A 43 -7.29 31.44 -15.23
CA ALA A 43 -6.16 31.93 -16.03
C ALA A 43 -5.67 30.90 -17.06
N VAL A 44 -5.84 31.18 -18.36
CA VAL A 44 -5.20 30.42 -19.44
C VAL A 44 -3.83 31.06 -19.72
N VAL A 45 -2.74 30.38 -19.37
CA VAL A 45 -1.37 30.68 -19.84
C VAL A 45 -0.67 29.36 -20.13
N GLY A 46 -0.06 29.23 -21.31
CA GLY A 46 0.36 27.95 -21.88
C GLY A 46 1.65 27.34 -21.34
N GLU A 47 1.89 26.10 -21.76
CA GLU A 47 2.92 25.15 -21.28
C GLU A 47 4.39 25.60 -21.41
N HIS A 48 4.67 26.78 -21.98
CA HIS A 48 6.03 27.25 -22.22
C HIS A 48 6.69 27.98 -21.03
N GLU A 49 5.93 28.35 -20.00
CA GLU A 49 6.46 29.01 -18.78
C GLU A 49 6.93 28.01 -17.70
N SER A 50 6.35 26.80 -17.64
CA SER A 50 6.70 25.77 -16.65
C SER A 50 8.14 25.26 -16.82
N GLU A 51 8.59 25.03 -18.06
CA GLU A 51 9.99 24.69 -18.35
C GLU A 51 10.98 25.78 -17.92
N LYS A 52 10.64 27.06 -18.15
CA LYS A 52 11.48 28.19 -17.75
C LYS A 52 11.57 28.31 -16.23
N PHE A 53 10.47 28.02 -15.52
CA PHE A 53 10.46 27.98 -14.05
C PHE A 53 11.38 26.87 -13.52
N LEU A 54 11.29 25.66 -14.07
CA LEU A 54 12.15 24.52 -13.68
C LEU A 54 13.64 24.78 -13.95
N LYS A 55 14.00 25.33 -15.12
CA LYS A 55 15.38 25.73 -15.46
C LYS A 55 15.94 26.85 -14.57
N LYS A 56 15.09 27.59 -13.86
CA LYS A 56 15.50 28.68 -12.94
C LYS A 56 15.76 28.20 -11.51
N ILE A 57 15.17 27.06 -11.12
CA ILE A 57 15.38 26.42 -9.80
C ILE A 57 16.64 25.56 -9.80
N PHE A 58 16.89 24.80 -10.88
CA PHE A 58 18.05 23.90 -10.98
C PHE A 58 19.22 24.57 -11.72
N LYS A 59 20.07 25.29 -10.99
CA LYS A 59 21.38 25.75 -11.48
C LYS A 59 22.34 24.56 -11.63
N VAL A 60 22.31 23.90 -12.78
CA VAL A 60 23.38 22.98 -13.20
C VAL A 60 24.57 23.79 -13.73
N PRO A 61 25.81 23.58 -13.26
CA PRO A 61 26.98 24.23 -13.85
C PRO A 61 27.31 23.60 -15.21
N SER A 62 27.24 24.40 -16.28
CA SER A 62 27.74 23.99 -17.60
C SER A 62 29.27 24.01 -17.60
N ALA A 63 29.91 22.85 -17.73
CA ALA A 63 31.34 22.75 -18.01
C ALA A 63 31.57 22.72 -19.53
N GLU A 64 32.32 23.69 -20.05
CA GLU A 64 32.74 23.72 -21.45
C GLU A 64 33.85 22.67 -21.69
N VAL A 65 33.70 21.83 -22.72
CA VAL A 65 34.83 21.08 -23.30
C VAL A 65 34.79 21.23 -24.81
N SER A 66 35.87 21.79 -25.37
CA SER A 66 36.04 22.07 -26.79
C SER A 66 36.58 20.83 -27.54
N PRO A 67 36.15 20.56 -28.79
CA PRO A 67 36.51 19.34 -29.51
C PRO A 67 37.77 19.50 -30.38
N LYS A 68 38.70 18.52 -30.32
CA LYS A 68 39.70 18.32 -31.37
C LYS A 68 40.08 16.85 -31.59
N GLU A 69 40.17 16.52 -32.89
CA GLU A 69 40.98 15.47 -33.54
C GLU A 69 40.72 14.00 -33.11
N ALA A 70 40.12 13.08 -33.89
CA ALA A 70 40.15 12.73 -35.33
C ALA A 70 41.00 11.48 -35.62
N VAL A 71 40.40 10.52 -36.36
CA VAL A 71 40.99 9.63 -37.40
C VAL A 71 39.81 8.78 -37.93
N LYS A 72 39.33 9.02 -39.16
CA LYS A 72 39.61 8.23 -40.39
C LYS A 72 39.06 6.80 -40.31
N ILE A 73 38.23 6.32 -41.24
CA ILE A 73 38.55 6.07 -42.66
C ILE A 73 37.37 6.42 -43.60
N MET A 74 37.69 6.74 -44.86
CA MET A 74 36.78 7.18 -45.93
C MET A 74 36.42 6.07 -46.95
N PRO A 75 35.40 6.26 -47.82
CA PRO A 75 34.82 5.21 -48.66
C PRO A 75 35.50 5.02 -50.02
N HIS A 76 35.16 3.91 -50.70
CA HIS A 76 35.44 3.68 -52.13
C HIS A 76 34.16 3.65 -52.97
N LYS A 77 34.31 3.92 -54.27
CA LYS A 77 33.25 4.16 -55.26
C LYS A 77 33.66 3.55 -56.61
N GLU A 78 32.65 3.30 -57.46
CA GLU A 78 32.69 3.15 -58.95
C GLU A 78 32.64 1.75 -59.63
N LYS A 79 31.49 1.51 -60.27
CA LYS A 79 31.22 1.22 -61.71
C LYS A 79 31.74 -0.04 -62.45
N HIS A 80 30.89 -0.44 -63.43
CA HIS A 80 31.04 -1.36 -64.60
C HIS A 80 30.55 -2.81 -64.41
N VAL A 81 29.79 -3.45 -65.33
CA VAL A 81 29.03 -2.98 -66.53
C VAL A 81 27.94 -4.01 -66.97
N SER A 82 27.11 -3.68 -67.99
CA SER A 82 26.35 -4.51 -68.97
C SER A 82 26.31 -6.05 -68.80
N ALA A 83 25.19 -6.78 -68.97
CA ALA A 83 24.41 -6.84 -70.22
C ALA A 83 23.04 -7.58 -70.14
N HIS A 84 22.24 -7.40 -71.21
CA HIS A 84 21.11 -8.20 -71.71
C HIS A 84 19.77 -8.28 -70.93
N SER A 85 18.78 -7.55 -71.44
CA SER A 85 17.42 -8.08 -71.70
C SER A 85 17.44 -8.90 -73.01
N PRO A 86 16.49 -9.83 -73.27
CA PRO A 86 15.09 -9.47 -73.56
C PRO A 86 14.01 -10.45 -73.02
N GLU A 87 12.76 -10.19 -73.43
CA GLU A 87 11.59 -11.09 -73.45
C GLU A 87 10.88 -11.38 -72.11
N ALA A 88 9.90 -10.52 -71.81
CA ALA A 88 8.80 -10.83 -70.91
C ALA A 88 7.70 -11.61 -71.65
N LEU A 89 7.25 -12.73 -71.07
CA LEU A 89 6.03 -13.44 -71.47
C LEU A 89 5.23 -13.81 -70.21
N SER A 90 3.94 -13.42 -70.23
CA SER A 90 2.83 -13.92 -69.40
C SER A 90 2.99 -13.95 -67.86
N GLU A 91 2.18 -13.13 -67.20
CA GLU A 91 1.85 -13.24 -65.77
C GLU A 91 1.23 -14.62 -65.44
N PRO A 92 1.51 -15.13 -64.23
CA PRO A 92 0.49 -15.77 -63.41
C PRO A 92 0.26 -14.94 -62.13
N SER A 93 -1.00 -14.66 -61.82
CA SER A 93 -1.40 -13.92 -60.62
C SER A 93 -0.90 -14.59 -59.34
N PRO A 94 -0.27 -13.86 -58.40
CA PRO A 94 0.00 -14.41 -57.08
C PRO A 94 -1.32 -14.52 -56.30
N GLU A 95 -1.65 -15.72 -55.84
CA GLU A 95 -2.71 -15.92 -54.86
C GLU A 95 -2.36 -15.12 -53.60
N VAL A 96 -3.17 -14.11 -53.28
CA VAL A 96 -3.04 -13.38 -52.01
C VAL A 96 -3.52 -14.29 -50.90
N SER A 97 -2.58 -15.01 -50.29
CA SER A 97 -2.79 -15.71 -49.04
C SER A 97 -3.12 -14.70 -47.95
N THR A 98 -4.41 -14.44 -47.74
CA THR A 98 -4.90 -13.66 -46.60
C THR A 98 -4.74 -14.49 -45.33
N GLU A 99 -3.53 -14.51 -44.78
CA GLU A 99 -3.33 -14.75 -43.36
C GLU A 99 -3.99 -13.59 -42.62
N THR A 100 -5.26 -13.78 -42.27
CA THR A 100 -5.93 -12.93 -41.29
C THR A 100 -5.25 -13.11 -39.96
N SER A 101 -4.31 -12.21 -39.65
CA SER A 101 -3.87 -11.98 -38.28
C SER A 101 -5.13 -11.73 -37.45
N LYS A 102 -5.53 -12.71 -36.64
CA LYS A 102 -6.55 -12.50 -35.62
C LYS A 102 -6.04 -11.39 -34.72
N GLU A 103 -6.65 -10.21 -34.82
CA GLU A 103 -6.47 -9.17 -33.81
C GLU A 103 -6.85 -9.81 -32.47
N SER A 104 -5.86 -9.93 -31.57
CA SER A 104 -6.10 -10.37 -30.21
C SER A 104 -7.11 -9.42 -29.59
N SER A 105 -8.14 -9.96 -28.94
CA SER A 105 -9.11 -9.10 -28.25
C SER A 105 -8.36 -8.27 -27.20
N PRO A 106 -8.70 -7.00 -26.96
CA PRO A 106 -8.17 -6.27 -25.81
C PRO A 106 -8.37 -7.03 -24.49
N LEU A 107 -9.36 -7.93 -24.42
CA LEU A 107 -9.60 -8.81 -23.28
C LEU A 107 -8.56 -9.93 -23.10
N ASP A 108 -7.72 -10.22 -24.10
CA ASP A 108 -6.62 -11.18 -23.98
C ASP A 108 -5.49 -10.67 -23.05
N ALA A 109 -5.42 -9.34 -22.83
CA ALA A 109 -4.56 -8.73 -21.81
C ALA A 109 -4.90 -9.23 -20.38
N TYR A 110 -6.16 -9.59 -20.11
CA TYR A 110 -6.58 -10.17 -18.83
C TYR A 110 -6.19 -11.64 -18.64
N SER A 111 -5.47 -12.27 -19.56
CA SER A 111 -5.07 -13.70 -19.48
C SER A 111 -4.41 -14.10 -18.15
N PHE A 112 -3.86 -13.15 -17.39
CA PHE A 112 -3.29 -13.39 -16.07
C PHE A 112 -4.34 -13.72 -14.97
N LEU A 113 -5.60 -13.33 -15.14
CA LEU A 113 -6.71 -13.59 -14.20
C LEU A 113 -7.36 -14.97 -14.38
N ASP A 114 -7.10 -15.63 -15.52
CA ASP A 114 -7.72 -16.88 -15.98
C ASP A 114 -6.67 -18.00 -16.10
N GLY A 115 -5.88 -18.17 -15.04
CA GLY A 115 -4.76 -19.12 -15.01
C GLY A 115 -5.18 -20.60 -15.06
N GLN A 116 -4.23 -21.47 -15.44
CA GLN A 116 -4.39 -22.90 -15.20
C GLN A 116 -4.13 -23.21 -13.73
N ILE A 117 -5.06 -23.92 -13.09
CA ILE A 117 -4.98 -24.29 -11.67
C ILE A 117 -4.07 -25.51 -11.51
N HIS A 118 -3.06 -25.38 -10.65
CA HIS A 118 -2.07 -26.41 -10.34
C HIS A 118 -1.98 -26.62 -8.82
N PRO A 119 -3.00 -27.25 -8.20
CA PRO A 119 -3.09 -27.32 -6.75
C PRO A 119 -2.06 -28.28 -6.15
N VAL A 120 -1.42 -27.84 -5.07
CA VAL A 120 -0.48 -28.62 -4.27
C VAL A 120 -1.14 -29.01 -2.94
N ALA A 121 -0.93 -30.25 -2.49
CA ALA A 121 -1.42 -30.72 -1.20
C ALA A 121 -0.49 -30.24 -0.07
N ILE A 122 -1.03 -29.49 0.89
CA ILE A 122 -0.28 -28.86 1.99
C ILE A 122 -0.95 -29.20 3.34
N PRO A 123 -0.21 -29.73 4.34
CA PRO A 123 -0.71 -29.89 5.70
C PRO A 123 -1.04 -28.54 6.35
N THR A 124 -2.22 -28.40 6.94
CA THR A 124 -2.70 -27.12 7.48
C THR A 124 -2.31 -26.87 8.94
N GLY A 125 -1.90 -27.93 9.67
CA GLY A 125 -1.40 -27.85 11.03
C GLY A 125 -2.40 -27.19 11.98
N GLU A 126 -1.97 -26.13 12.69
CA GLU A 126 -2.82 -25.39 13.63
C GLU A 126 -4.05 -24.72 13.00
N LEU A 127 -4.11 -24.58 11.67
CA LEU A 127 -5.31 -24.07 11.00
C LEU A 127 -6.43 -25.11 10.93
N ALA A 128 -6.12 -26.42 10.96
CA ALA A 128 -7.10 -27.49 10.84
C ALA A 128 -8.25 -27.37 11.86
N GLY A 129 -9.48 -27.61 11.41
CA GLY A 129 -10.67 -27.54 12.27
C GLY A 129 -11.20 -26.13 12.56
N ASN A 130 -10.44 -25.07 12.26
CA ASN A 130 -10.97 -23.70 12.31
C ASN A 130 -11.96 -23.46 11.16
N THR A 131 -12.92 -22.56 11.35
CA THR A 131 -13.84 -22.10 10.30
C THR A 131 -13.41 -20.72 9.81
N PHE A 132 -13.21 -20.57 8.51
CA PHE A 132 -12.76 -19.31 7.91
C PHE A 132 -13.67 -18.82 6.79
N SER A 133 -13.72 -17.49 6.62
CA SER A 133 -14.51 -16.79 5.60
C SER A 133 -13.70 -15.64 4.99
N ASP A 134 -14.26 -15.05 3.93
CA ASP A 134 -13.79 -13.82 3.30
C ASP A 134 -12.32 -13.93 2.88
N LEU A 135 -11.47 -12.97 3.25
CA LEU A 135 -10.07 -12.94 2.86
C LEU A 135 -9.30 -14.22 3.24
N TYR A 136 -9.55 -14.81 4.41
CA TYR A 136 -8.91 -16.09 4.77
C TYR A 136 -9.31 -17.23 3.85
N ALA A 137 -10.60 -17.31 3.50
CA ALA A 137 -11.07 -18.32 2.56
C ALA A 137 -10.42 -18.13 1.18
N MET A 138 -10.24 -16.88 0.73
CA MET A 138 -9.54 -16.54 -0.50
C MET A 138 -8.04 -16.87 -0.46
N TYR A 139 -7.33 -16.56 0.64
CA TYR A 139 -5.90 -16.88 0.79
C TYR A 139 -5.62 -18.39 0.77
N LEU A 140 -6.58 -19.18 1.24
CA LEU A 140 -6.50 -20.64 1.33
C LEU A 140 -7.19 -21.35 0.14
N GLY A 141 -7.82 -20.63 -0.79
CA GLY A 141 -8.50 -21.23 -1.95
C GLY A 141 -9.72 -22.09 -1.58
N MET A 142 -10.36 -21.82 -0.43
CA MET A 142 -11.46 -22.59 0.12
C MET A 142 -12.80 -21.83 0.04
N PRO A 143 -13.97 -22.52 0.05
CA PRO A 143 -15.26 -21.83 0.06
C PRO A 143 -15.51 -21.07 1.38
N ASN A 144 -16.22 -19.95 1.29
CA ASN A 144 -16.57 -19.12 2.45
C ASN A 144 -17.31 -19.91 3.54
N GLY A 145 -16.89 -19.74 4.80
CA GLY A 145 -17.55 -20.32 5.97
C GLY A 145 -17.33 -21.82 6.13
N THR A 146 -16.31 -22.39 5.48
CA THR A 146 -15.98 -23.82 5.59
C THR A 146 -14.90 -24.07 6.64
N VAL A 147 -14.85 -25.32 7.11
CA VAL A 147 -13.84 -25.81 8.05
C VAL A 147 -12.56 -26.13 7.29
N VAL A 148 -11.41 -25.67 7.79
CA VAL A 148 -10.10 -25.97 7.22
C VAL A 148 -9.80 -27.47 7.37
N PRO A 149 -9.56 -28.21 6.28
CA PRO A 149 -9.21 -29.64 6.34
C PRO A 149 -7.78 -29.85 6.85
N GLU A 150 -7.44 -31.05 7.30
CA GLU A 150 -6.06 -31.41 7.73
C GLU A 150 -5.03 -31.24 6.60
N THR A 151 -5.46 -31.49 5.35
CA THR A 151 -4.67 -31.27 4.13
C THR A 151 -5.48 -30.41 3.16
N LEU A 152 -4.93 -29.26 2.79
CA LEU A 152 -5.51 -28.31 1.85
C LEU A 152 -4.88 -28.52 0.48
N HIS A 153 -5.69 -28.54 -0.58
CA HIS A 153 -5.22 -28.56 -1.96
C HIS A 153 -5.29 -27.12 -2.49
N VAL A 154 -4.15 -26.45 -2.57
CA VAL A 154 -4.08 -25.00 -2.78
C VAL A 154 -3.18 -24.64 -3.95
N ASP A 155 -3.58 -23.63 -4.71
CA ASP A 155 -2.75 -22.95 -5.69
C ASP A 155 -2.68 -21.47 -5.30
N PHE A 156 -1.54 -21.05 -4.75
CA PHE A 156 -1.36 -19.66 -4.32
C PHE A 156 -1.31 -18.68 -5.50
N LYS A 157 -0.97 -19.13 -6.71
CA LYS A 157 -1.02 -18.27 -7.91
C LYS A 157 -2.48 -18.00 -8.27
N GLU A 158 -3.33 -19.03 -8.29
CA GLU A 158 -4.76 -18.89 -8.53
C GLU A 158 -5.49 -18.13 -7.41
N ASN A 159 -5.07 -18.29 -6.16
CA ASN A 159 -5.59 -17.49 -5.05
C ASN A 159 -5.26 -16.00 -5.24
N LEU A 160 -4.05 -15.68 -5.72
CA LEU A 160 -3.67 -14.30 -6.04
C LEU A 160 -4.51 -13.75 -7.21
N ALA A 161 -4.75 -14.52 -8.27
CA ALA A 161 -5.67 -14.16 -9.35
C ALA A 161 -7.10 -13.93 -8.81
N THR A 162 -7.56 -14.77 -7.88
CA THR A 162 -8.87 -14.64 -7.21
C THR A 162 -9.01 -13.34 -6.43
N LEU A 163 -7.96 -12.91 -5.73
CA LEU A 163 -7.95 -11.62 -5.01
C LEU A 163 -8.01 -10.42 -5.98
N TRP A 164 -7.27 -10.47 -7.10
CA TRP A 164 -7.35 -9.43 -8.13
C TRP A 164 -8.71 -9.40 -8.83
N ARG A 165 -9.27 -10.57 -9.20
CA ARG A 165 -10.66 -10.68 -9.69
C ARG A 165 -11.67 -10.09 -8.69
N LYS A 166 -11.43 -10.26 -7.39
CA LYS A 166 -12.27 -9.67 -6.34
C LYS A 166 -12.13 -8.14 -6.27
N LYS A 167 -10.91 -7.59 -6.32
CA LYS A 167 -10.67 -6.13 -6.33
C LYS A 167 -11.39 -5.44 -7.49
N PHE A 168 -11.24 -6.00 -8.70
CA PHE A 168 -11.86 -5.44 -9.89
C PHE A 168 -13.37 -5.66 -9.97
N ASN A 169 -13.89 -6.65 -9.25
CA ASN A 169 -15.30 -7.06 -9.26
C ASN A 169 -15.87 -7.23 -10.69
N LEU A 170 -15.00 -7.68 -11.62
CA LEU A 170 -15.34 -7.82 -13.04
C LEU A 170 -16.35 -8.95 -13.26
N PRO A 171 -17.34 -8.76 -14.15
CA PRO A 171 -18.17 -9.88 -14.61
C PRO A 171 -17.30 -10.91 -15.33
N ALA A 172 -17.65 -12.19 -15.21
CA ALA A 172 -16.95 -13.26 -15.90
C ALA A 172 -16.98 -13.05 -17.43
N ARG A 173 -15.92 -13.51 -18.14
CA ARG A 173 -15.87 -13.46 -19.61
C ARG A 173 -17.14 -14.05 -20.21
N SER A 174 -17.77 -13.30 -21.11
CA SER A 174 -19.01 -13.67 -21.79
C SER A 174 -18.92 -13.29 -23.26
N HIS A 175 -19.68 -13.96 -24.13
CA HIS A 175 -19.85 -13.59 -25.53
C HIS A 175 -21.07 -12.65 -25.73
N ASP A 176 -21.55 -12.03 -24.64
CA ASP A 176 -22.59 -11.00 -24.65
C ASP A 176 -21.93 -9.64 -24.93
N GLU A 177 -22.27 -9.03 -26.06
CA GLU A 177 -21.73 -7.72 -26.51
C GLU A 177 -21.84 -6.62 -25.45
N ARG A 178 -22.83 -6.70 -24.55
CA ARG A 178 -22.98 -5.72 -23.47
C ARG A 178 -21.91 -5.94 -22.40
N VAL A 179 -21.68 -7.18 -22.00
CA VAL A 179 -20.67 -7.54 -20.99
C VAL A 179 -19.26 -7.23 -21.52
N GLU A 180 -19.01 -7.53 -22.80
CA GLU A 180 -17.76 -7.18 -23.48
C GLU A 180 -17.53 -5.65 -23.48
N ARG A 181 -18.57 -4.85 -23.78
CA ARG A 181 -18.49 -3.38 -23.72
C ARG A 181 -18.23 -2.85 -22.31
N GLU A 182 -18.89 -3.40 -21.29
CA GLU A 182 -18.67 -3.03 -19.89
C GLU A 182 -17.22 -3.36 -19.44
N GLN A 183 -16.65 -4.48 -19.91
CA GLN A 183 -15.25 -4.85 -19.66
C GLN A 183 -14.23 -3.96 -20.42
N LEU A 184 -14.52 -3.58 -21.67
CA LEU A 184 -13.68 -2.67 -22.45
C LEU A 184 -13.67 -1.25 -21.87
N GLN A 185 -14.82 -0.75 -21.39
CA GLN A 185 -14.89 0.53 -20.69
C GLN A 185 -14.06 0.50 -19.39
N PHE A 186 -14.15 -0.58 -18.62
CA PHE A 186 -13.34 -0.75 -17.41
C PHE A 186 -11.83 -0.77 -17.71
N LEU A 187 -11.39 -1.40 -18.81
CA LEU A 187 -9.99 -1.35 -19.26
C LEU A 187 -9.52 0.09 -19.48
N GLU A 188 -10.31 0.88 -20.21
CA GLU A 188 -9.96 2.27 -20.54
C GLU A 188 -9.86 3.13 -19.26
N GLU A 189 -10.85 3.01 -18.37
CA GLU A 189 -10.93 3.75 -17.11
C GLU A 189 -9.85 3.35 -16.08
N HIS A 190 -9.40 2.09 -16.07
CA HIS A 190 -8.52 1.52 -15.03
C HIS A 190 -7.19 0.94 -15.54
N HIS A 191 -6.75 1.28 -16.76
CA HIS A 191 -5.55 0.73 -17.41
C HIS A 191 -4.28 0.74 -16.52
N ASN A 192 -4.02 1.80 -15.75
CA ASN A 192 -2.84 1.87 -14.87
C ASN A 192 -2.88 0.83 -13.75
N LEU A 193 -4.02 0.70 -13.08
CA LEU A 193 -4.23 -0.31 -12.05
C LEU A 193 -4.18 -1.73 -12.63
N MET A 194 -4.66 -1.92 -13.87
CA MET A 194 -4.57 -3.20 -14.58
C MET A 194 -3.13 -3.59 -14.91
N ASN A 195 -2.34 -2.65 -15.44
CA ASN A 195 -0.92 -2.86 -15.72
C ASN A 195 -0.13 -3.17 -14.44
N LEU A 196 -0.45 -2.45 -13.34
CA LEU A 196 0.14 -2.70 -12.03
C LEU A 196 -0.22 -4.11 -11.52
N ALA A 197 -1.49 -4.50 -11.59
CA ALA A 197 -1.95 -5.81 -11.16
C ALA A 197 -1.31 -6.95 -11.96
N GLU A 198 -1.19 -6.80 -13.27
CA GLU A 198 -0.51 -7.77 -14.13
C GLU A 198 0.98 -7.89 -13.75
N TYR A 199 1.67 -6.76 -13.55
CA TYR A 199 3.07 -6.74 -13.12
C TYR A 199 3.26 -7.41 -11.75
N VAL A 200 2.47 -7.00 -10.76
CA VAL A 200 2.46 -7.55 -9.40
C VAL A 200 2.19 -9.05 -9.44
N TYR A 201 1.12 -9.49 -10.12
CA TYR A 201 0.80 -10.90 -10.27
C TYR A 201 1.90 -11.70 -10.97
N ARG A 202 2.37 -11.26 -12.15
CA ARG A 202 3.36 -12.00 -12.95
C ARG A 202 4.70 -12.13 -12.21
N SER A 203 5.07 -11.17 -11.35
CA SER A 203 6.29 -11.20 -10.54
C SER A 203 6.29 -12.22 -9.38
N TYR A 204 5.19 -12.93 -9.12
CA TYR A 204 5.15 -14.03 -8.14
C TYR A 204 5.54 -15.37 -8.75
N ASP A 205 6.60 -16.04 -8.26
CA ASP A 205 6.93 -17.41 -8.63
C ASP A 205 6.45 -18.42 -7.57
N ALA A 206 5.28 -19.02 -7.81
CA ALA A 206 4.71 -20.06 -6.95
C ALA A 206 5.48 -21.40 -6.97
N LYS A 207 6.44 -21.60 -7.90
CA LYS A 207 7.27 -22.82 -7.97
C LYS A 207 8.51 -22.73 -7.09
N SER A 208 8.92 -21.52 -6.72
CA SER A 208 10.07 -21.25 -5.84
C SER A 208 9.71 -20.15 -4.83
N PRO A 209 8.69 -20.37 -3.98
CA PRO A 209 8.26 -19.36 -3.00
C PRO A 209 9.39 -19.05 -2.01
N ASN A 210 9.61 -17.77 -1.71
CA ASN A 210 10.53 -17.32 -0.69
C ASN A 210 9.93 -17.56 0.71
N THR A 211 10.05 -18.80 1.21
CA THR A 211 9.43 -19.24 2.46
C THR A 211 10.26 -18.85 3.67
N MET A 212 9.56 -18.46 4.75
CA MET A 212 10.17 -18.11 6.03
C MET A 212 9.21 -18.35 7.20
N THR A 213 9.72 -18.31 8.41
CA THR A 213 8.92 -18.30 9.64
C THR A 213 8.44 -16.89 9.98
N LEU A 214 7.45 -16.80 10.89
CA LEU A 214 6.97 -15.52 11.40
C LEU A 214 8.06 -14.75 12.16
N GLU A 215 9.01 -15.45 12.79
CA GLU A 215 10.12 -14.82 13.52
C GLU A 215 11.21 -14.30 12.57
N GLU A 216 11.51 -14.99 11.47
CA GLU A 216 12.40 -14.47 10.41
C GLU A 216 11.81 -13.21 9.79
N TYR A 217 10.53 -13.23 9.40
CA TYR A 217 9.82 -12.03 8.93
C TYR A 217 9.87 -10.89 9.95
N ARG A 218 9.65 -11.19 11.24
CA ARG A 218 9.76 -10.21 12.32
C ARG A 218 11.15 -9.58 12.41
N ASN A 219 12.21 -10.36 12.22
CA ASN A 219 13.59 -9.87 12.24
C ASN A 219 13.92 -8.99 11.02
N ASP A 220 13.37 -9.29 9.84
CA ASP A 220 13.45 -8.38 8.68
C ASP A 220 12.78 -7.03 8.97
N VAL A 221 11.60 -7.04 9.60
CA VAL A 221 10.92 -5.80 10.05
C VAL A 221 11.75 -5.07 11.11
N VAL A 222 12.42 -5.75 12.05
CA VAL A 222 13.35 -5.12 13.01
C VAL A 222 14.45 -4.36 12.27
N GLY A 223 15.13 -5.01 11.32
CA GLY A 223 16.21 -4.40 10.53
C GLY A 223 15.73 -3.18 9.74
N ALA A 224 14.53 -3.26 9.13
CA ALA A 224 13.91 -2.14 8.43
C ALA A 224 13.57 -0.96 9.38
N VAL A 225 13.02 -1.25 10.56
CA VAL A 225 12.70 -0.24 11.59
C VAL A 225 13.95 0.46 12.09
N GLU A 226 15.01 -0.27 12.45
CA GLU A 226 16.24 0.33 12.99
C GLU A 226 16.96 1.22 11.97
N LYS A 227 17.11 0.72 10.74
CA LYS A 227 17.65 1.48 9.61
C LYS A 227 16.85 2.76 9.37
N SER A 228 15.52 2.65 9.33
CA SER A 228 14.65 3.79 9.01
C SER A 228 14.58 4.81 10.14
N ARG A 229 14.55 4.34 11.40
CA ARG A 229 14.64 5.19 12.59
C ARG A 229 15.90 6.02 12.59
N LYS A 230 17.06 5.39 12.33
CA LYS A 230 18.34 6.10 12.29
C LYS A 230 18.34 7.20 11.23
N VAL A 231 18.02 6.85 9.98
CA VAL A 231 18.00 7.83 8.87
C VAL A 231 17.04 8.99 9.16
N PHE A 232 15.83 8.69 9.63
CA PHE A 232 14.82 9.72 9.90
C PHE A 232 15.24 10.68 11.03
N VAL A 233 15.78 10.14 12.14
CA VAL A 233 16.23 10.96 13.28
C VAL A 233 17.46 11.80 12.92
N ASP A 234 18.42 11.24 12.16
CA ASP A 234 19.59 11.97 11.67
C ASP A 234 19.20 13.11 10.69
N THR A 235 18.06 12.97 9.98
CA THR A 235 17.52 14.02 9.09
C THR A 235 16.83 15.16 9.84
N LEU A 236 16.23 14.95 11.02
CA LEU A 236 15.44 15.99 11.72
C LEU A 236 16.18 17.33 11.96
N PRO A 237 17.49 17.35 12.34
CA PRO A 237 18.26 18.59 12.49
C PRO A 237 18.58 19.32 11.17
N LEU A 238 18.28 18.71 10.01
CA LEU A 238 18.57 19.26 8.68
C LEU A 238 17.33 19.91 8.04
N VAL A 239 16.15 19.75 8.65
CA VAL A 239 14.87 20.22 8.07
C VAL A 239 14.73 21.73 8.23
N PRO A 240 14.77 22.52 7.13
CA PRO A 240 14.72 23.98 7.21
C PRO A 240 13.28 24.45 7.42
N THR A 241 13.04 25.29 8.44
CA THR A 241 11.68 25.78 8.75
C THR A 241 11.36 27.07 8.02
N SER A 242 10.30 27.08 7.21
CA SER A 242 10.01 28.17 6.26
C SER A 242 9.45 29.49 6.84
N ALA A 243 9.46 29.73 8.16
CA ALA A 243 8.72 30.87 8.75
C ALA A 243 9.23 31.45 10.10
N SER A 244 10.40 31.08 10.62
CA SER A 244 10.93 31.67 11.86
C SER A 244 12.47 31.71 11.88
N GLU A 245 13.03 32.74 12.52
CA GLU A 245 14.47 33.06 12.50
C GLU A 245 15.39 31.97 13.08
N ASP A 246 14.85 31.00 13.82
CA ASP A 246 15.58 29.86 14.42
C ASP A 246 15.77 28.64 13.49
N GLY A 247 15.26 28.69 12.25
CA GLY A 247 15.74 27.89 11.11
C GLY A 247 15.50 26.36 11.05
N VAL A 248 15.27 25.65 12.16
CA VAL A 248 15.16 24.16 12.21
C VAL A 248 14.07 23.72 13.20
N PHE A 249 13.62 22.46 13.14
CA PHE A 249 12.93 21.84 14.28
C PHE A 249 13.69 22.11 15.59
N SER A 250 13.04 22.76 16.56
CA SER A 250 13.60 22.97 17.90
C SER A 250 13.99 21.63 18.55
N LYS A 251 15.03 21.64 19.41
CA LYS A 251 15.50 20.44 20.14
C LYS A 251 14.37 19.68 20.85
N ASP A 252 13.39 20.38 21.42
CA ASP A 252 12.24 19.79 22.10
C ASP A 252 11.34 19.01 21.12
N LYS A 253 11.05 19.58 19.95
CA LYS A 253 10.33 18.88 18.87
C LYS A 253 11.10 17.65 18.38
N ILE A 254 12.41 17.76 18.15
CA ILE A 254 13.25 16.61 17.72
C ILE A 254 13.24 15.49 18.78
N SER A 255 13.40 15.86 20.05
CA SER A 255 13.38 14.92 21.18
C SER A 255 12.03 14.18 21.26
N LEU A 256 10.92 14.90 21.11
CA LEU A 256 9.57 14.34 21.19
C LEU A 256 9.22 13.47 19.97
N ILE A 257 9.62 13.87 18.75
CA ILE A 257 9.50 13.03 17.53
C ILE A 257 10.29 11.75 17.72
N SER A 258 11.55 11.84 18.18
CA SER A 258 12.39 10.68 18.47
C SER A 258 11.74 9.78 19.53
N LYS A 259 11.16 10.34 20.60
CA LYS A 259 10.51 9.58 21.67
C LYS A 259 9.27 8.81 21.21
N MET A 260 8.49 9.38 20.29
CA MET A 260 7.38 8.68 19.65
C MET A 260 7.91 7.60 18.69
N GLY A 261 8.93 7.90 17.87
CA GLY A 261 9.56 6.95 16.95
C GLY A 261 10.26 5.76 17.61
N GLU A 262 10.86 5.94 18.79
CA GLU A 262 11.36 4.83 19.63
C GLU A 262 10.27 3.80 19.95
N SER A 263 9.02 4.25 20.02
CA SER A 263 7.85 3.43 20.38
C SER A 263 7.28 2.69 19.16
N LEU A 264 7.72 3.00 17.94
CA LEU A 264 7.44 2.24 16.72
C LEU A 264 8.44 1.10 16.58
N THR A 265 8.08 -0.10 17.07
CA THR A 265 8.87 -1.34 16.96
C THR A 265 8.39 -2.22 15.80
N ALA A 266 9.11 -3.32 15.52
CA ALA A 266 8.65 -4.33 14.57
C ALA A 266 7.24 -4.85 14.89
N ASP A 267 6.92 -5.06 16.18
CA ASP A 267 5.58 -5.50 16.61
C ASP A 267 4.50 -4.45 16.27
N THR A 268 4.81 -3.15 16.33
CA THR A 268 3.87 -2.11 15.90
C THR A 268 3.66 -2.13 14.39
N LEU A 269 4.72 -2.30 13.60
CA LEU A 269 4.62 -2.38 12.14
C LEU A 269 3.86 -3.65 11.70
N MET A 270 4.26 -4.82 12.19
CA MET A 270 3.54 -6.07 11.94
C MET A 270 2.07 -5.98 12.37
N SER A 271 1.74 -5.26 13.46
CA SER A 271 0.34 -5.06 13.84
C SER A 271 -0.47 -4.22 12.84
N LEU A 272 0.15 -3.24 12.16
CA LEU A 272 -0.47 -2.49 11.07
C LEU A 272 -0.64 -3.38 9.82
N SER A 273 0.40 -4.12 9.43
CA SER A 273 0.35 -5.09 8.33
C SER A 273 -0.78 -6.13 8.51
N PHE A 274 -0.89 -6.70 9.72
CA PHE A 274 -1.99 -7.61 10.08
C PHE A 274 -3.36 -6.91 10.07
N THR A 275 -3.43 -5.61 10.32
CA THR A 275 -4.71 -4.88 10.34
C THR A 275 -5.27 -4.69 8.93
N GLU A 276 -4.40 -4.48 7.94
CA GLU A 276 -4.81 -4.43 6.52
C GLU A 276 -5.10 -5.84 5.96
N LEU A 277 -4.20 -6.80 6.19
CA LEU A 277 -4.25 -8.10 5.51
C LEU A 277 -5.13 -9.15 6.22
N MET A 278 -5.13 -9.22 7.54
CA MET A 278 -5.80 -10.32 8.25
C MET A 278 -7.18 -9.85 8.73
N PRO A 279 -8.33 -10.43 8.29
CA PRO A 279 -9.66 -9.90 8.56
C PRO A 279 -10.06 -9.79 10.04
N LEU A 280 -9.58 -10.66 10.93
CA LEU A 280 -10.08 -10.75 12.32
C LEU A 280 -9.44 -9.72 13.27
N ASP A 281 -10.13 -9.48 14.39
CA ASP A 281 -9.64 -8.76 15.58
C ASP A 281 -8.88 -9.66 16.58
N LYS A 282 -8.45 -10.85 16.13
CA LYS A 282 -7.81 -11.88 16.96
C LYS A 282 -6.35 -12.07 16.55
N GLY A 283 -5.44 -11.40 17.24
CA GLY A 283 -4.01 -11.40 16.93
C GLY A 283 -3.37 -12.79 16.80
N SER A 284 -3.81 -13.79 17.58
CA SER A 284 -3.32 -15.17 17.47
C SER A 284 -3.74 -15.86 16.17
N ALA A 285 -5.02 -15.75 15.78
CA ALA A 285 -5.52 -16.30 14.52
C ALA A 285 -4.89 -15.60 13.31
N ASN A 286 -4.72 -14.28 13.40
CA ASN A 286 -4.00 -13.48 12.41
C ASN A 286 -2.55 -13.97 12.25
N ALA A 287 -1.83 -14.19 13.37
CA ALA A 287 -0.47 -14.73 13.34
C ALA A 287 -0.37 -16.16 12.80
N GLN A 288 -1.35 -17.02 13.10
CA GLN A 288 -1.43 -18.39 12.59
C GLN A 288 -1.61 -18.42 11.06
N VAL A 289 -2.56 -17.65 10.52
CA VAL A 289 -2.78 -17.58 9.07
C VAL A 289 -1.60 -16.92 8.37
N PHE A 290 -1.08 -15.80 8.89
CA PHE A 290 0.10 -15.13 8.32
C PHE A 290 1.33 -16.05 8.32
N GLY A 291 1.58 -16.76 9.43
CA GLY A 291 2.67 -17.73 9.54
C GLY A 291 2.50 -18.95 8.65
N PHE A 292 1.27 -19.41 8.40
CA PHE A 292 0.99 -20.44 7.40
C PHE A 292 1.31 -19.95 5.97
N LEU A 293 0.93 -18.72 5.62
CA LEU A 293 1.22 -18.12 4.32
C LEU A 293 2.73 -17.93 4.12
N LEU A 294 3.46 -17.38 5.09
CA LEU A 294 4.92 -17.23 5.03
C LEU A 294 5.64 -18.56 4.77
N ARG A 295 5.20 -19.65 5.41
CA ARG A 295 5.85 -20.97 5.29
C ARG A 295 5.51 -21.74 4.01
N ASN A 296 4.38 -21.42 3.34
CA ASN A 296 3.86 -22.23 2.23
C ASN A 296 3.73 -21.44 0.92
N ALA A 297 3.26 -20.19 0.98
CA ALA A 297 3.12 -19.29 -0.17
C ALA A 297 4.36 -18.39 -0.34
N GLY A 298 5.12 -18.19 0.75
CA GLY A 298 6.28 -17.30 0.81
C GLY A 298 5.90 -15.85 1.09
N VAL A 299 6.88 -15.06 1.53
CA VAL A 299 6.70 -13.61 1.74
C VAL A 299 6.28 -12.90 0.44
N ASP A 300 6.78 -13.37 -0.71
CA ASP A 300 6.42 -12.84 -2.02
C ASP A 300 4.90 -12.90 -2.32
N PHE A 301 4.18 -13.90 -1.82
CA PHE A 301 2.71 -13.94 -1.96
C PHE A 301 2.06 -12.81 -1.16
N ILE A 302 2.49 -12.65 0.10
CA ILE A 302 1.96 -11.66 1.05
C ILE A 302 2.18 -10.25 0.51
N ASP A 303 3.38 -9.96 0.01
CA ASP A 303 3.77 -8.67 -0.58
C ASP A 303 3.00 -8.30 -1.86
N ARG A 304 2.16 -9.21 -2.38
CA ARG A 304 1.40 -9.03 -3.62
C ARG A 304 -0.12 -9.07 -3.41
N ILE A 305 -0.61 -9.34 -2.20
CA ILE A 305 -2.04 -9.36 -1.87
C ILE A 305 -2.68 -7.99 -2.14
N PRO A 306 -3.65 -7.85 -3.06
CA PRO A 306 -4.29 -6.56 -3.34
C PRO A 306 -5.27 -6.12 -2.24
N SER A 307 -5.52 -4.82 -2.15
CA SER A 307 -6.63 -4.23 -1.38
C SER A 307 -7.97 -4.50 -2.08
N VAL A 308 -8.68 -5.58 -1.69
CA VAL A 308 -9.81 -6.10 -2.49
C VAL A 308 -11.14 -5.33 -2.36
N TYR A 309 -11.20 -4.24 -1.60
CA TYR A 309 -12.43 -3.49 -1.30
C TYR A 309 -12.41 -2.03 -1.77
N ASP A 310 -11.41 -1.64 -2.57
CA ASP A 310 -11.31 -0.33 -3.22
C ASP A 310 -10.71 -0.46 -4.63
N MET A 311 -10.70 0.65 -5.38
CA MET A 311 -10.07 0.75 -6.71
C MET A 311 -8.78 1.59 -6.70
N LEU A 312 -8.10 1.68 -5.55
CA LEU A 312 -6.80 2.35 -5.42
C LEU A 312 -5.65 1.40 -5.81
N GLU A 313 -4.55 1.98 -6.26
CA GLU A 313 -3.28 1.28 -6.48
C GLU A 313 -2.64 0.93 -5.14
N SER A 314 -3.08 -0.14 -4.48
CA SER A 314 -2.46 -0.64 -3.25
C SER A 314 -2.50 -2.16 -3.15
N PHE A 315 -1.43 -2.71 -2.56
CA PHE A 315 -1.24 -4.14 -2.34
C PHE A 315 -0.21 -4.33 -1.21
N GLY A 316 -0.05 -5.58 -0.78
CA GLY A 316 0.96 -6.01 0.19
C GLY A 316 0.70 -5.54 1.61
N PRO A 317 1.66 -5.76 2.53
CA PRO A 317 1.69 -5.15 3.85
C PRO A 317 1.38 -3.65 3.79
N TYR A 318 0.62 -3.16 4.77
CA TYR A 318 0.28 -1.74 4.93
C TYR A 318 -0.54 -1.09 3.81
N GLN A 319 -0.87 -1.81 2.72
CA GLN A 319 -1.72 -1.34 1.60
C GLN A 319 -1.48 0.14 1.21
N ILE A 320 -0.21 0.54 1.09
CA ILE A 320 0.20 1.92 0.84
C ILE A 320 -0.30 2.36 -0.54
N THR A 321 -0.93 3.53 -0.59
CA THR A 321 -1.52 4.12 -1.80
C THR A 321 -0.62 5.22 -2.41
N PRO A 322 -0.82 5.62 -3.68
CA PRO A 322 -0.07 6.74 -4.27
C PRO A 322 -0.32 8.06 -3.52
N ASP A 323 -1.54 8.25 -3.01
CA ASP A 323 -1.91 9.37 -2.14
C ASP A 323 -1.01 9.45 -0.91
N ALA A 324 -0.65 8.32 -0.29
CA ALA A 324 0.21 8.28 0.90
C ALA A 324 1.67 8.61 0.58
N LEU A 325 2.19 8.10 -0.55
CA LEU A 325 3.55 8.38 -1.05
C LEU A 325 3.74 9.83 -1.54
N SER A 326 2.64 10.52 -1.88
CA SER A 326 2.66 11.91 -2.33
C SER A 326 3.29 12.85 -1.28
N PRO A 327 4.19 13.79 -1.66
CA PRO A 327 4.82 14.71 -0.72
C PRO A 327 3.87 15.61 0.08
N LYS A 328 2.60 15.69 -0.31
CA LYS A 328 1.56 16.50 0.35
C LYS A 328 0.64 15.70 1.28
N SER A 329 0.84 14.38 1.41
CA SER A 329 -0.10 13.44 2.04
C SER A 329 -0.44 13.76 3.49
N ALA A 330 0.58 13.98 4.32
CA ALA A 330 0.40 14.30 5.74
C ALA A 330 0.37 15.81 6.04
N GLY A 331 1.06 16.65 5.25
CA GLY A 331 1.06 18.12 5.40
C GLY A 331 2.46 18.75 5.30
N SER A 332 2.53 20.08 5.47
CA SER A 332 3.73 20.88 5.15
C SER A 332 5.00 20.51 5.93
N TRP A 333 4.89 20.09 7.20
CA TRP A 333 6.06 19.65 7.98
C TRP A 333 6.52 18.26 7.53
N ALA A 334 5.60 17.35 7.21
CA ALA A 334 5.95 16.09 6.56
C ALA A 334 6.63 16.33 5.19
N THR A 335 6.12 17.25 4.37
CA THR A 335 6.77 17.63 3.09
C THR A 335 8.21 18.10 3.30
N GLN A 336 8.45 18.96 4.30
CA GLN A 336 9.79 19.46 4.64
C GLN A 336 10.73 18.34 5.09
N VAL A 337 10.25 17.41 5.94
CA VAL A 337 11.05 16.25 6.37
C VAL A 337 11.36 15.32 5.19
N LEU A 338 10.35 14.98 4.38
CA LEU A 338 10.52 14.11 3.20
C LEU A 338 11.52 14.70 2.20
N SER A 339 11.51 16.03 2.02
CA SER A 339 12.46 16.74 1.15
C SER A 339 13.89 16.76 1.69
N ALA A 340 14.09 16.47 2.99
CA ALA A 340 15.39 16.41 3.66
C ALA A 340 15.88 14.96 3.90
N LEU A 341 15.07 13.94 3.59
CA LEU A 341 15.51 12.55 3.60
C LEU A 341 16.48 12.27 2.43
N PRO A 342 17.40 11.29 2.55
CA PRO A 342 18.29 10.92 1.46
C PRO A 342 17.54 10.51 0.19
N LEU A 343 18.05 10.90 -0.97
CA LEU A 343 17.45 10.58 -2.26
C LEU A 343 17.29 9.05 -2.44
N GLY A 344 16.10 8.61 -2.84
CA GLY A 344 15.78 7.19 -3.04
C GLY A 344 15.54 6.38 -1.76
N PHE A 345 15.57 7.01 -0.57
CA PHE A 345 15.24 6.35 0.69
C PHE A 345 13.74 6.01 0.78
N MET A 346 12.87 6.92 0.38
CA MET A 346 11.43 6.69 0.26
C MET A 346 11.07 6.27 -1.18
N PRO A 347 10.24 5.22 -1.39
CA PRO A 347 9.62 4.92 -2.68
C PRO A 347 8.81 6.09 -3.24
N TRP A 348 8.85 6.28 -4.56
CA TRP A 348 8.08 7.35 -5.22
C TRP A 348 6.74 6.88 -5.78
N ASN A 349 6.62 5.58 -6.02
CA ASN A 349 5.46 4.89 -6.59
C ASN A 349 5.24 3.55 -5.87
N VAL A 350 4.11 2.90 -6.17
CA VAL A 350 3.64 1.71 -5.43
C VAL A 350 4.37 0.44 -5.91
N ASP A 351 4.75 0.35 -7.18
CA ASP A 351 5.53 -0.76 -7.75
C ASP A 351 6.95 -0.88 -7.14
N GLU A 352 7.55 0.21 -6.67
CA GLU A 352 8.81 0.16 -5.91
C GLU A 352 8.70 -0.57 -4.57
N LEU A 353 7.49 -0.79 -4.03
CA LEU A 353 7.28 -1.44 -2.73
C LEU A 353 7.68 -2.92 -2.75
N LEU A 354 7.48 -3.64 -3.87
CA LEU A 354 7.76 -5.09 -4.06
C LEU A 354 9.22 -5.54 -3.83
N ARG A 355 10.10 -4.63 -3.40
CA ARG A 355 11.55 -4.84 -3.28
C ARG A 355 12.03 -4.74 -1.83
N GLY A 356 11.22 -5.18 -0.87
CA GLY A 356 11.51 -5.05 0.57
C GLY A 356 11.52 -3.59 1.05
N LYS A 357 10.76 -2.72 0.37
CA LYS A 357 10.67 -1.28 0.68
C LYS A 357 9.40 -0.92 1.44
N GLU A 358 8.38 -1.78 1.43
CA GLU A 358 7.12 -1.62 2.17
C GLU A 358 7.32 -1.34 3.66
N ASN A 359 8.23 -2.07 4.33
CA ASN A 359 8.54 -1.83 5.75
C ASN A 359 9.23 -0.48 6.00
N ILE A 360 10.13 -0.06 5.10
CA ILE A 360 10.79 1.26 5.16
C ILE A 360 9.77 2.37 4.93
N ALA A 361 8.90 2.20 3.95
CA ALA A 361 7.83 3.14 3.61
C ALA A 361 6.84 3.29 4.75
N ALA A 362 6.36 2.19 5.34
CA ALA A 362 5.43 2.20 6.46
C ALA A 362 5.99 2.91 7.70
N TYR A 363 7.24 2.59 8.09
CA TYR A 363 7.91 3.29 9.19
C TYR A 363 8.04 4.79 8.90
N THR A 364 8.45 5.15 7.68
CA THR A 364 8.66 6.54 7.27
C THR A 364 7.35 7.32 7.26
N LEU A 365 6.26 6.76 6.73
CA LEU A 365 4.92 7.38 6.73
C LEU A 365 4.39 7.59 8.16
N ALA A 366 4.59 6.62 9.05
CA ALA A 366 4.25 6.76 10.47
C ALA A 366 5.03 7.91 11.13
N MET A 367 6.34 8.00 10.87
CA MET A 367 7.20 9.09 11.37
C MET A 367 6.88 10.45 10.75
N LEU A 368 6.48 10.51 9.48
CA LEU A 368 6.03 11.74 8.81
C LEU A 368 4.75 12.29 9.44
N ASN A 369 3.79 11.43 9.80
CA ASN A 369 2.60 11.81 10.55
C ASN A 369 2.94 12.33 11.96
N ILE A 370 3.87 11.68 12.67
CA ILE A 370 4.38 12.15 13.97
C ILE A 370 5.05 13.53 13.83
N ALA A 371 5.91 13.72 12.84
CA ALA A 371 6.62 14.97 12.61
C ALA A 371 5.67 16.10 12.17
N GLN A 372 4.62 15.80 11.41
CA GLN A 372 3.56 16.76 11.07
C GLN A 372 2.77 17.18 12.31
N PHE A 373 2.36 16.21 13.13
CA PHE A 373 1.62 16.45 14.36
C PHE A 373 2.43 17.34 15.31
N ILE A 374 3.68 16.98 15.61
CA ILE A 374 4.55 17.77 16.51
C ILE A 374 4.97 19.12 15.88
N GLY A 375 5.23 19.15 14.57
CA GLY A 375 5.66 20.35 13.86
C GLY A 375 4.67 21.51 13.95
N THR A 376 3.37 21.21 13.94
CA THR A 376 2.28 22.19 13.98
C THR A 376 1.90 22.68 15.39
N ARG A 377 2.50 22.14 16.46
CA ARG A 377 2.17 22.47 17.85
C ARG A 377 3.02 23.64 18.38
N ASN A 378 2.40 24.47 19.23
CA ASN A 378 3.05 25.59 19.94
C ASN A 378 3.72 25.12 21.26
N SER A 379 4.51 25.99 21.90
CA SER A 379 5.29 25.64 23.09
C SER A 379 4.46 25.13 24.28
N ALA A 380 3.23 25.61 24.46
CA ALA A 380 2.35 25.15 25.53
C ALA A 380 1.77 23.75 25.24
N GLN A 381 1.36 23.50 23.99
CA GLN A 381 0.93 22.18 23.53
C GLN A 381 2.07 21.16 23.57
N LEU A 382 3.28 21.55 23.15
CA LEU A 382 4.47 20.70 23.21
C LEU A 382 4.83 20.32 24.64
N LYS A 383 4.73 21.26 25.59
CA LYS A 383 4.94 20.97 27.02
C LYS A 383 3.94 19.94 27.54
N CYS A 384 2.64 20.13 27.27
CA CYS A 384 1.57 19.19 27.63
C CYS A 384 1.84 17.78 27.06
N LEU A 385 2.11 17.70 25.75
CA LEU A 385 2.42 16.46 25.06
C LEU A 385 3.68 15.78 25.61
N SER A 386 4.74 16.55 25.88
CA SER A 386 5.98 16.07 26.46
C SER A 386 5.77 15.47 27.85
N GLU A 387 5.06 16.18 28.75
CA GLU A 387 4.76 15.68 30.10
C GLU A 387 3.97 14.36 30.07
N VAL A 388 2.95 14.24 29.21
CA VAL A 388 2.20 12.98 29.06
C VAL A 388 3.09 11.86 28.48
N MET A 389 3.83 12.12 27.41
CA MET A 389 4.62 11.08 26.73
C MET A 389 5.86 10.63 27.53
N HIS A 390 6.37 11.47 28.42
CA HIS A 390 7.42 11.08 29.39
C HIS A 390 6.89 10.31 30.60
N THR A 391 5.67 10.61 31.06
CA THR A 391 5.06 9.92 32.22
C THR A 391 4.45 8.57 31.87
N LEU A 392 4.02 8.36 30.61
CA LEU A 392 3.53 7.06 30.16
C LEU A 392 4.63 5.97 30.18
N PRO A 393 4.37 4.82 30.84
CA PRO A 393 5.16 3.58 30.70
C PRO A 393 5.38 3.22 29.22
N SER A 394 6.52 2.60 28.90
CA SER A 394 6.93 2.30 27.52
C SER A 394 5.87 1.53 26.72
N THR A 395 5.23 0.53 27.34
CA THR A 395 4.17 -0.28 26.71
C THR A 395 2.88 0.50 26.48
N GLN A 396 2.52 1.43 27.37
CA GLN A 396 1.35 2.31 27.22
C GLN A 396 1.62 3.39 26.17
N ARG A 397 2.82 3.98 26.16
CA ARG A 397 3.26 4.90 25.10
C ARG A 397 3.27 4.22 23.73
N ALA A 398 3.76 3.00 23.61
CA ALA A 398 3.72 2.24 22.35
C ALA A 398 2.28 2.04 21.85
N LYS A 399 1.33 1.69 22.72
CA LYS A 399 -0.09 1.59 22.38
C LYS A 399 -0.71 2.93 21.96
N ALA A 400 -0.37 4.02 22.65
CA ALA A 400 -0.84 5.36 22.30
C ALA A 400 -0.29 5.83 20.94
N VAL A 401 1.01 5.64 20.68
CA VAL A 401 1.66 5.94 19.39
C VAL A 401 1.11 5.05 18.27
N LEU A 402 0.95 3.74 18.51
CA LEU A 402 0.33 2.82 17.56
C LEU A 402 -1.08 3.27 17.19
N SER A 403 -1.90 3.64 18.19
CA SER A 403 -3.27 4.10 17.95
C SER A 403 -3.30 5.35 17.08
N PHE A 404 -2.39 6.30 17.36
CA PHE A 404 -2.21 7.50 16.56
C PHE A 404 -1.81 7.18 15.12
N VAL A 405 -0.77 6.37 14.88
CA VAL A 405 -0.30 6.10 13.51
C VAL A 405 -1.26 5.19 12.73
N ALA A 406 -1.95 4.27 13.38
CA ALA A 406 -3.01 3.46 12.79
C ALA A 406 -4.17 4.34 12.29
N ALA A 407 -4.66 5.26 13.12
CA ALA A 407 -5.68 6.22 12.72
C ALA A 407 -5.16 7.18 11.63
N ALA A 408 -3.92 7.66 11.76
CA ALA A 408 -3.34 8.62 10.83
C ALA A 408 -3.04 8.02 9.45
N HIS A 409 -2.81 6.71 9.35
CA HIS A 409 -2.64 6.01 8.08
C HIS A 409 -3.88 6.16 7.18
N HIS A 410 -5.09 6.12 7.76
CA HIS A 410 -6.36 6.26 7.02
C HIS A 410 -6.94 7.68 7.00
N ARG A 411 -6.79 8.43 8.11
CA ARG A 411 -7.37 9.76 8.33
C ARG A 411 -6.44 10.65 9.17
N PRO A 412 -5.37 11.24 8.58
CA PRO A 412 -4.40 12.06 9.32
C PRO A 412 -5.04 13.13 10.21
N HIS A 413 -5.94 13.95 9.66
CA HIS A 413 -6.57 15.04 10.42
C HIS A 413 -7.42 14.56 11.60
N GLU A 414 -8.28 13.55 11.40
CA GLU A 414 -9.09 12.98 12.49
C GLU A 414 -8.21 12.35 13.59
N ALA A 415 -7.10 11.70 13.20
CA ALA A 415 -6.14 11.15 14.13
C ALA A 415 -5.39 12.24 14.93
N TYR A 416 -5.05 13.36 14.29
CA TYR A 416 -4.41 14.49 14.95
C TYR A 416 -5.33 15.11 15.99
N ASP A 417 -6.61 15.33 15.65
CA ASP A 417 -7.60 15.92 16.56
C ASP A 417 -7.95 14.97 17.71
N ALA A 418 -8.13 13.67 17.42
CA ALA A 418 -8.38 12.64 18.44
C ALA A 418 -7.20 12.48 19.41
N PHE A 419 -5.97 12.57 18.92
CA PHE A 419 -4.78 12.43 19.75
C PHE A 419 -4.51 13.67 20.59
N ASP A 420 -4.73 14.89 20.08
CA ASP A 420 -4.71 16.11 20.92
C ASP A 420 -5.76 16.02 22.05
N ALA A 421 -6.98 15.54 21.75
CA ALA A 421 -8.03 15.37 22.75
C ALA A 421 -7.67 14.34 23.84
N PHE A 422 -7.04 13.22 23.44
CA PHE A 422 -6.51 12.21 24.36
C PHE A 422 -5.36 12.75 25.23
N ILE A 423 -4.41 13.49 24.65
CA ILE A 423 -3.29 14.07 25.39
C ILE A 423 -3.81 15.12 26.39
N TRP A 424 -4.82 15.91 26.02
CA TRP A 424 -5.44 16.88 26.91
C TRP A 424 -6.21 16.22 28.07
N SER A 425 -6.99 15.15 27.82
CA SER A 425 -7.70 14.44 28.90
C SER A 425 -6.71 13.82 29.90
N MET A 426 -5.68 13.11 29.41
CA MET A 426 -4.60 12.57 30.24
C MET A 426 -3.90 13.64 31.08
N TYR A 427 -3.62 14.81 30.51
CA TYR A 427 -2.95 15.93 31.19
C TYR A 427 -3.83 16.57 32.28
N VAL A 428 -5.10 16.86 31.97
CA VAL A 428 -6.03 17.51 32.92
C VAL A 428 -6.43 16.58 34.05
N GLU A 429 -6.75 15.32 33.76
CA GLU A 429 -7.17 14.33 34.75
C GLU A 429 -6.00 13.84 35.62
N ARG A 430 -4.76 14.12 35.21
CA ARG A 430 -3.52 13.54 35.78
C ARG A 430 -3.60 12.02 35.89
N ALA A 431 -4.29 11.39 34.94
CA ALA A 431 -4.67 9.98 35.03
C ALA A 431 -3.42 9.08 34.98
N HIS A 432 -3.01 8.56 36.14
CA HIS A 432 -1.88 7.62 36.25
C HIS A 432 -2.18 6.21 35.70
N SER A 433 -3.37 6.00 35.13
CA SER A 433 -3.82 4.74 34.56
C SER A 433 -4.37 4.93 33.14
N PHE A 434 -3.49 4.93 32.14
CA PHE A 434 -3.90 4.77 30.74
C PHE A 434 -4.62 3.44 30.54
N ARG A 435 -5.78 3.47 29.88
CA ARG A 435 -6.41 2.28 29.29
C ARG A 435 -6.59 2.51 27.79
N GLU A 436 -6.62 1.43 27.03
CA GLU A 436 -6.70 1.50 25.56
C GLU A 436 -8.06 2.04 25.10
N GLU A 437 -9.12 1.83 25.89
CA GLU A 437 -10.44 2.40 25.64
C GLU A 437 -10.45 3.93 25.75
N ASP A 438 -9.51 4.52 26.51
CA ASP A 438 -9.48 5.97 26.72
C ASP A 438 -9.09 6.70 25.42
N ILE A 439 -8.06 6.23 24.69
CA ILE A 439 -7.70 6.78 23.37
C ILE A 439 -8.77 6.46 22.30
N LEU A 440 -9.32 5.25 22.29
CA LEU A 440 -10.34 4.86 21.31
C LEU A 440 -11.64 5.69 21.42
N ARG A 441 -12.00 6.17 22.62
CA ARG A 441 -13.15 7.07 22.82
C ARG A 441 -12.98 8.43 22.13
N HIS A 442 -11.75 8.92 21.96
CA HIS A 442 -11.49 10.19 21.29
C HIS A 442 -11.53 10.09 19.76
N ILE A 443 -11.42 8.89 19.18
CA ILE A 443 -11.58 8.68 17.73
C ILE A 443 -13.07 8.78 17.38
N PRO A 444 -13.53 9.76 16.60
CA PRO A 444 -14.95 10.03 16.40
C PRO A 444 -15.62 9.00 15.47
N THR A 445 -14.94 8.66 14.37
CA THR A 445 -15.44 7.78 13.31
C THR A 445 -15.40 6.32 13.74
N LYS A 446 -16.52 5.61 13.60
CA LYS A 446 -16.68 4.21 14.03
C LYS A 446 -15.64 3.30 13.36
N ASP A 447 -15.56 3.34 12.04
CA ASP A 447 -14.71 2.46 11.23
C ASP A 447 -13.23 2.68 11.59
N LEU A 448 -12.82 3.94 11.76
CA LEU A 448 -11.46 4.31 12.20
C LEU A 448 -11.15 3.78 13.61
N ARG A 449 -12.14 3.77 14.52
CA ARG A 449 -12.01 3.21 15.87
C ARG A 449 -11.91 1.68 15.84
N GLU A 450 -12.68 1.02 14.97
CA GLU A 450 -12.63 -0.44 14.78
C GLU A 450 -11.29 -0.88 14.18
N TYR A 451 -10.81 -0.18 13.14
CA TYR A 451 -9.48 -0.35 12.58
C TYR A 451 -8.37 -0.18 13.64
N THR A 452 -8.43 0.91 14.42
CA THR A 452 -7.43 1.18 15.47
C THR A 452 -7.49 0.14 16.60
N GLY A 453 -8.69 -0.31 16.99
CA GLY A 453 -8.89 -1.37 17.98
C GLY A 453 -8.31 -2.71 17.51
N LYS A 454 -8.42 -3.03 16.22
CA LYS A 454 -7.83 -4.21 15.57
C LYS A 454 -6.30 -4.15 15.55
N ALA A 455 -5.70 -2.99 15.24
CA ALA A 455 -4.25 -2.78 15.34
C ALA A 455 -3.74 -3.00 16.77
N LEU A 456 -4.43 -2.46 17.78
CA LEU A 456 -4.14 -2.72 19.19
C LEU A 456 -4.25 -4.21 19.55
N ALA A 457 -5.30 -4.91 19.10
CA ALA A 457 -5.48 -6.34 19.36
C ALA A 457 -4.37 -7.20 18.74
N ASN A 458 -3.92 -6.86 17.54
CA ASN A 458 -2.75 -7.47 16.89
C ASN A 458 -1.46 -7.23 17.69
N TYR A 459 -1.22 -5.97 18.08
CA TYR A 459 -0.04 -5.60 18.86
C TYR A 459 0.01 -6.29 20.23
N ARG A 460 -1.13 -6.45 20.93
CA ARG A 460 -1.17 -7.18 22.21
C ARG A 460 -0.67 -8.62 22.07
N PHE A 461 -0.98 -9.31 20.97
CA PHE A 461 -0.48 -10.66 20.72
C PHE A 461 1.02 -10.63 20.43
N LEU A 462 1.45 -9.86 19.43
CA LEU A 462 2.86 -9.78 19.00
C LEU A 462 3.80 -9.36 20.14
N ALA A 463 3.45 -8.30 20.87
CA ALA A 463 4.26 -7.79 21.97
C ALA A 463 4.21 -8.64 23.25
N SER A 464 3.38 -9.69 23.31
CA SER A 464 3.35 -10.61 24.46
C SER A 464 4.48 -11.64 24.45
N GLY A 465 5.16 -11.83 23.31
CA GLY A 465 6.12 -12.91 23.12
C GLY A 465 5.49 -14.31 23.05
N ALA A 466 4.15 -14.40 22.93
CA ALA A 466 3.46 -15.66 22.71
C ALA A 466 3.84 -16.23 21.34
N SER A 467 4.59 -17.33 21.35
CA SER A 467 4.85 -18.10 20.13
C SER A 467 3.57 -18.76 19.64
N VAL A 468 3.28 -18.63 18.34
CA VAL A 468 2.53 -19.66 17.61
C VAL A 468 3.33 -20.95 17.80
N ASN A 469 2.73 -22.04 18.30
CA ASN A 469 3.54 -23.20 18.68
C ASN A 469 4.14 -23.82 17.42
N ASN A 470 5.48 -23.91 17.38
CA ASN A 470 6.20 -24.59 16.32
C ASN A 470 6.04 -26.11 16.47
N SER A 471 4.84 -26.58 16.14
CA SER A 471 4.53 -27.99 15.94
C SER A 471 5.19 -28.41 14.62
N THR A 472 6.25 -29.21 14.74
CA THR A 472 7.09 -29.75 13.66
C THR A 472 6.32 -30.58 12.65
#